data_AF-A0A6G0HWY4-F1
#
_entry.id   AF-A0A6G0HWY4-F1
#
_cell.length_a   1.000
_cell.length_b   1.000
_cell.length_c   1.000
_cell.angle_alpha   90.00
_cell.angle_beta   90.00
_cell.angle_gamma   90.00
#
_symmetry.space_group_name_H-M   'P 1'
#
loop_
_entity.id
_entity.type
_entity.pdbx_description
1 polymer ?
#
loop_
_entity_poly.entity_id
_entity_poly.type
_entity_poly.pdbx_seq_one_letter_code
_entity_poly.pdbx_strand_id
1 'polypeptide(L)'
;MSVYGSLTPGMILTKFLDSSIGIGRFAHELARGVDCPYEATYVDTYRYIDVQAPVRYRNSICIFEHNMGQPLRRHFGDFFHKSYGGMVNSALVFRTITAIGNYDYMWDFIFYQTGAVEAKVHATGYISSSYLVDGSQKYGHQVAENVLGNIHTHFINFKVDLDVLGERNVFQTKDMEYVNVSLPWKTDHYAMVPQLVEKQLKTEQEAALRYGTKTPRYPPHCQQ
;
A
#
# COMPACT_ATOMS: atom_id res chain seq x y z
N MET A 1 -3.60 11.94 -4.35
CA MET A 1 -3.17 13.32 -4.61
C MET A 1 -1.88 13.30 -5.38
N SER A 2 -1.83 14.01 -6.50
CA SER A 2 -0.64 14.11 -7.34
C SER A 2 -0.27 15.57 -7.56
N VAL A 3 0.94 15.95 -7.15
CA VAL A 3 1.46 17.34 -7.27
C VAL A 3 2.56 17.37 -8.30
N TYR A 4 2.42 18.20 -9.33
CA TYR A 4 3.32 18.28 -10.48
C TYR A 4 4.32 19.44 -10.41
N GLY A 5 5.47 19.25 -11.06
CA GLY A 5 6.43 20.30 -11.37
C GLY A 5 6.54 20.53 -12.89
N SER A 6 6.55 21.80 -13.32
CA SER A 6 6.74 22.20 -14.73
C SER A 6 7.05 23.69 -14.83
N LEU A 7 7.43 24.14 -16.03
CA LEU A 7 7.41 25.56 -16.43
C LEU A 7 6.15 25.95 -17.22
N THR A 8 5.40 24.97 -17.72
CA THR A 8 4.19 25.25 -18.49
C THR A 8 3.02 25.60 -17.56
N PRO A 9 2.17 26.58 -17.92
CA PRO A 9 1.10 27.05 -17.03
C PRO A 9 0.12 25.96 -16.56
N GLY A 10 -0.15 24.96 -17.41
CA GLY A 10 -1.01 23.83 -17.03
C GLY A 10 -0.40 22.99 -15.92
N MET A 11 0.79 22.44 -16.15
CA MET A 11 1.39 21.48 -15.23
C MET A 11 1.96 22.12 -13.95
N ILE A 12 2.39 23.39 -13.98
CA ILE A 12 2.92 24.06 -12.78
C ILE A 12 1.88 24.28 -11.68
N LEU A 13 0.59 24.42 -12.07
CA LEU A 13 -0.52 24.60 -11.14
C LEU A 13 -1.22 23.28 -10.78
N THR A 14 -0.84 22.18 -11.42
CA THR A 14 -1.59 20.92 -11.33
C THR A 14 -1.34 20.22 -9.99
N LYS A 15 -2.43 20.13 -9.21
CA LYS A 15 -2.52 19.36 -7.96
C LYS A 15 -3.81 18.56 -7.98
N PHE A 16 -3.74 17.32 -8.42
CA PHE A 16 -4.93 16.47 -8.50
C PHE A 16 -5.31 15.94 -7.13
N LEU A 17 -6.57 16.12 -6.76
CA LEU A 17 -7.22 15.43 -5.67
C LEU A 17 -8.30 14.52 -6.26
N ASP A 18 -7.93 13.33 -6.72
CA ASP A 18 -8.79 12.45 -7.53
C ASP A 18 -10.13 12.08 -6.86
N SER A 19 -10.21 12.16 -5.53
CA SER A 19 -11.47 11.99 -4.81
C SER A 19 -12.51 13.07 -5.15
N SER A 20 -12.12 14.27 -5.58
CA SER A 20 -13.03 15.35 -5.94
C SER A 20 -13.84 15.06 -7.22
N ILE A 21 -13.31 14.23 -8.11
CA ILE A 21 -13.97 13.76 -9.34
C ILE A 21 -14.56 12.34 -9.19
N GLY A 22 -14.24 11.68 -8.08
CA GLY A 22 -14.75 10.36 -7.69
C GLY A 22 -13.93 9.21 -8.28
N ILE A 23 -13.03 8.64 -7.48
CA ILE A 23 -12.15 7.52 -7.89
C ILE A 23 -12.97 6.34 -8.46
N GLY A 24 -14.04 5.93 -7.76
CA GLY A 24 -14.90 4.81 -8.19
C GLY A 24 -15.70 5.08 -9.47
N ARG A 25 -15.88 6.35 -9.88
CA ARG A 25 -16.52 6.71 -11.16
C ARG A 25 -15.80 6.07 -12.33
N PHE A 26 -14.48 5.96 -12.23
CA PHE A 26 -13.57 5.53 -13.28
C PHE A 26 -13.15 4.06 -13.18
N ALA A 27 -13.84 3.24 -12.37
CA ALA A 27 -13.57 1.80 -12.32
C ALA A 27 -14.14 1.10 -13.58
N HIS A 28 -13.35 0.82 -14.60
CA HIS A 28 -13.88 0.24 -15.84
C HIS A 28 -13.84 -1.30 -15.83
N GLU A 29 -14.34 -1.90 -16.91
CA GLU A 29 -14.29 -3.35 -17.10
C GLU A 29 -12.84 -3.84 -17.12
N LEU A 30 -12.56 -4.88 -16.33
CA LEU A 30 -11.25 -5.51 -16.26
C LEU A 30 -11.07 -6.52 -17.38
N ALA A 31 -9.98 -6.41 -18.13
CA ALA A 31 -9.63 -7.31 -19.22
C ALA A 31 -9.21 -8.69 -18.69
N ARG A 32 -10.01 -9.71 -19.02
CA ARG A 32 -9.78 -11.09 -18.56
C ARG A 32 -8.46 -11.66 -19.10
N GLY A 33 -7.63 -12.17 -18.20
CA GLY A 33 -6.31 -12.72 -18.52
C GLY A 33 -5.19 -11.68 -18.60
N VAL A 34 -5.51 -10.39 -18.53
CA VAL A 34 -4.53 -9.29 -18.51
C VAL A 34 -4.52 -8.64 -17.12
N ASP A 35 -5.65 -8.06 -16.72
CA ASP A 35 -5.77 -7.35 -15.44
C ASP A 35 -5.87 -8.31 -14.26
N CYS A 36 -6.44 -9.49 -14.49
CA CYS A 36 -6.56 -10.57 -13.52
C CYS A 36 -6.41 -11.93 -14.22
N PRO A 37 -6.12 -13.01 -13.46
CA PRO A 37 -6.09 -14.36 -14.00
C PRO A 37 -7.35 -14.70 -14.79
N TYR A 38 -7.20 -15.49 -15.86
CA TYR A 38 -8.30 -15.80 -16.75
C TYR A 38 -9.47 -16.47 -16.02
N GLU A 39 -9.19 -17.30 -15.02
CA GLU A 39 -10.17 -18.04 -14.21
C GLU A 39 -10.73 -17.24 -13.03
N ALA A 40 -10.35 -15.96 -12.88
CA ALA A 40 -10.89 -15.13 -11.81
C ALA A 40 -12.42 -15.03 -11.89
N THR A 41 -13.04 -14.85 -10.73
CA THR A 41 -14.44 -14.47 -10.64
C THR A 41 -14.54 -12.97 -10.84
N TYR A 42 -15.38 -12.54 -11.78
CA TYR A 42 -15.58 -11.12 -12.07
C TYR A 42 -16.95 -10.68 -11.54
N VAL A 43 -16.97 -9.49 -10.96
CA VAL A 43 -18.13 -8.91 -10.31
C VAL A 43 -18.44 -7.56 -10.95
N ASP A 44 -19.70 -7.40 -11.32
CA ASP A 44 -20.21 -6.15 -11.86
C ASP A 44 -20.49 -5.16 -10.74
N THR A 45 -20.35 -3.87 -11.05
CA THR A 45 -20.78 -2.78 -10.17
C THR A 45 -21.87 -1.96 -10.83
N TYR A 46 -22.67 -1.27 -10.03
CA TYR A 46 -23.69 -0.34 -10.51
C TYR A 46 -23.38 1.06 -9.99
N ARG A 47 -23.54 2.06 -10.84
CA ARG A 47 -23.24 3.46 -10.50
C ARG A 47 -24.38 4.37 -10.88
N TYR A 48 -24.60 5.38 -10.05
CA TYR A 48 -25.57 6.42 -10.28
C TYR A 48 -24.89 7.78 -10.12
N ILE A 49 -24.09 8.16 -11.12
CA ILE A 49 -23.29 9.38 -11.16
C ILE A 49 -23.52 10.05 -12.52
N ASP A 50 -24.05 11.27 -12.53
CA ASP A 50 -24.39 12.06 -13.74
C ASP A 50 -25.27 11.33 -14.78
N VAL A 51 -26.12 10.43 -14.31
CA VAL A 51 -27.03 9.63 -15.13
C VAL A 51 -28.43 9.63 -14.52
N GLN A 52 -29.44 9.33 -15.33
CA GLN A 52 -30.85 9.32 -14.90
C GLN A 52 -31.29 7.99 -14.26
N ALA A 53 -30.51 6.92 -14.40
CA ALA A 53 -30.76 5.62 -13.79
C ALA A 53 -29.43 4.90 -13.48
N PRO A 54 -29.40 3.95 -12.53
CA PRO A 54 -28.18 3.16 -12.25
C PRO A 54 -27.66 2.44 -13.50
N VAL A 55 -26.38 2.63 -13.81
CA VAL A 55 -25.69 2.01 -14.95
C VAL A 55 -24.82 0.87 -14.47
N ARG A 56 -24.91 -0.27 -15.17
CA ARG A 56 -24.08 -1.46 -14.92
C ARG A 56 -22.71 -1.30 -15.58
N TYR A 57 -21.66 -1.51 -14.79
CA TYR A 57 -20.27 -1.63 -15.23
C TYR A 57 -19.86 -3.09 -15.08
N ARG A 58 -19.64 -3.75 -16.21
CA ARG A 58 -19.33 -5.17 -16.24
C ARG A 58 -17.92 -5.43 -15.71
N ASN A 59 -17.73 -6.55 -15.01
CA ASN A 59 -16.43 -7.09 -14.66
C ASN A 59 -15.47 -6.08 -14.00
N SER A 60 -16.00 -5.11 -13.25
CA SER A 60 -15.23 -3.99 -12.70
C SER A 60 -14.43 -4.35 -11.44
N ILE A 61 -14.73 -5.51 -10.84
CA ILE A 61 -13.98 -6.10 -9.74
C ILE A 61 -13.64 -7.53 -10.16
N CYS A 62 -12.45 -8.00 -9.82
CA CYS A 62 -12.10 -9.42 -9.94
C CYS A 62 -11.64 -9.96 -8.59
N ILE A 63 -11.95 -11.24 -8.35
CA ILE A 63 -11.65 -11.97 -7.12
C ILE A 63 -10.98 -13.28 -7.52
N PHE A 64 -9.80 -13.56 -6.98
CA PHE A 64 -9.03 -14.75 -7.31
C PHE A 64 -8.07 -15.17 -6.21
N GLU A 65 -7.78 -16.47 -6.12
CA GLU A 65 -6.65 -16.96 -5.35
C GLU A 65 -5.35 -16.86 -6.17
N HIS A 66 -4.27 -16.44 -5.53
CA HIS A 66 -2.97 -16.29 -6.15
C HIS A 66 -1.90 -17.04 -5.35
N ASN A 67 -1.09 -17.83 -6.04
CA ASN A 67 0.12 -18.43 -5.45
C ASN A 67 1.23 -17.37 -5.43
N MET A 68 1.74 -17.05 -4.24
CA MET A 68 2.72 -15.97 -4.06
C MET A 68 4.14 -16.34 -4.50
N GLY A 69 4.36 -17.54 -5.03
CA GLY A 69 5.65 -18.00 -5.57
C GLY A 69 6.71 -18.31 -4.51
N GLN A 70 6.37 -18.20 -3.23
CA GLN A 70 7.25 -18.51 -2.09
C GLN A 70 6.50 -19.33 -1.04
N PRO A 71 7.15 -20.23 -0.27
CA PRO A 71 6.45 -20.97 0.79
C PRO A 71 6.03 -20.01 1.90
N LEU A 72 4.85 -20.24 2.49
CA LEU A 72 4.37 -19.45 3.61
C LEU A 72 5.25 -19.68 4.84
N ARG A 73 5.59 -20.94 5.06
CA ARG A 73 6.55 -21.39 6.06
C ARG A 73 7.21 -22.67 5.57
N ARG A 74 8.46 -22.87 5.93
CA ARG A 74 9.16 -24.14 5.75
C ARG A 74 10.23 -24.34 6.80
N HIS A 75 10.49 -25.58 7.14
CA HIS A 75 11.64 -25.97 7.95
C HIS A 75 12.16 -27.33 7.49
N PHE A 76 13.47 -27.49 7.49
CA PHE A 76 14.12 -28.78 7.27
C PHE A 76 14.96 -29.09 8.50
N GLY A 77 14.55 -30.11 9.25
CA GLY A 77 15.31 -30.62 10.38
C GLY A 77 16.39 -31.57 9.87
N ASP A 78 17.65 -31.28 10.17
CA ASP A 78 18.79 -32.15 9.80
C ASP A 78 19.58 -32.62 11.03
N PHE A 79 19.63 -31.82 12.10
CA PHE A 79 20.48 -32.08 13.26
C PHE A 79 20.08 -33.30 14.10
N PHE A 80 18.77 -33.59 14.27
CA PHE A 80 18.29 -34.67 15.15
C PHE A 80 17.31 -35.61 14.46
N HIS A 81 16.42 -35.06 13.62
CA HIS A 81 15.44 -35.82 12.86
C HIS A 81 15.37 -35.29 11.44
N LYS A 82 15.63 -36.16 10.46
CA LYS A 82 15.51 -35.85 9.04
C LYS A 82 14.04 -35.71 8.67
N SER A 83 13.55 -34.49 8.64
CA SER A 83 12.15 -34.20 8.35
C SER A 83 11.99 -32.84 7.67
N TYR A 84 10.96 -32.73 6.84
CA TYR A 84 10.57 -31.48 6.20
C TYR A 84 9.12 -31.16 6.53
N GLY A 85 8.87 -29.92 6.93
CA GLY A 85 7.54 -29.36 7.07
C GLY A 85 7.44 -28.07 6.28
N GLY A 86 6.42 -27.95 5.43
CA GLY A 86 6.21 -26.78 4.58
C GLY A 86 4.74 -26.48 4.34
N MET A 87 4.46 -25.26 3.91
CA MET A 87 3.13 -24.82 3.49
C MET A 87 3.30 -23.85 2.31
N VAL A 88 2.52 -24.07 1.24
CA VAL A 88 2.46 -23.17 0.09
C VAL A 88 1.82 -21.85 0.53
N ASN A 89 2.30 -20.71 0.02
CA ASN A 89 1.68 -19.41 0.26
C ASN A 89 0.69 -19.11 -0.87
N SER A 90 -0.60 -19.15 -0.54
CA SER A 90 -1.65 -18.58 -1.37
C SER A 90 -2.33 -17.41 -0.66
N ALA A 91 -2.83 -16.46 -1.45
CA ALA A 91 -3.59 -15.33 -0.95
C ALA A 91 -4.83 -15.08 -1.81
N LEU A 92 -5.91 -14.62 -1.18
CA LEU A 92 -7.12 -14.20 -1.87
C LEU A 92 -6.98 -12.71 -2.22
N VAL A 93 -7.16 -12.37 -3.49
CA VAL A 93 -7.00 -11.00 -4.00
C VAL A 93 -8.35 -10.47 -4.48
N PHE A 94 -8.72 -9.29 -3.99
CA PHE A 94 -9.78 -8.46 -4.53
C PHE A 94 -9.15 -7.28 -5.24
N ARG A 95 -9.42 -7.15 -6.55
CA ARG A 95 -8.83 -6.11 -7.39
C ARG A 95 -9.89 -5.30 -8.11
N THR A 96 -9.66 -3.99 -8.17
CA THR A 96 -10.33 -3.05 -9.08
C THR A 96 -9.29 -2.13 -9.69
N ILE A 97 -9.53 -1.65 -10.91
CA ILE A 97 -8.65 -0.68 -11.58
C ILE A 97 -9.46 0.55 -11.90
N THR A 98 -8.93 1.73 -11.57
CA THR A 98 -9.56 3.02 -11.89
C THR A 98 -8.71 3.80 -12.87
N ALA A 99 -9.27 4.11 -14.05
CA ALA A 99 -8.59 4.84 -15.11
C ALA A 99 -8.95 6.34 -15.04
N ILE A 100 -8.15 7.10 -14.29
CA ILE A 100 -8.39 8.52 -14.02
C ILE A 100 -7.48 9.36 -14.90
N GLY A 101 -8.05 9.93 -15.97
CA GLY A 101 -7.30 10.72 -16.93
C GLY A 101 -6.24 9.87 -17.61
N ASN A 102 -4.96 10.15 -17.34
CA ASN A 102 -3.83 9.42 -17.92
C ASN A 102 -3.40 8.21 -17.08
N TYR A 103 -3.83 8.08 -15.82
CA TYR A 103 -3.37 7.00 -14.93
C TYR A 103 -4.37 5.87 -14.82
N ASP A 104 -3.83 4.68 -14.66
CA ASP A 104 -4.54 3.48 -14.23
C ASP A 104 -4.03 3.11 -12.84
N TYR A 105 -4.88 3.26 -11.83
CA TYR A 105 -4.57 2.82 -10.48
C TYR A 105 -5.18 1.45 -10.23
N MET A 106 -4.33 0.44 -10.01
CA MET A 106 -4.75 -0.89 -9.60
C MET A 106 -4.78 -0.94 -8.07
N TRP A 107 -5.96 -1.22 -7.52
CA TRP A 107 -6.21 -1.31 -6.09
C TRP A 107 -6.39 -2.77 -5.71
N ASP A 108 -5.48 -3.30 -4.90
CA ASP A 108 -5.51 -4.67 -4.43
C ASP A 108 -5.76 -4.70 -2.91
N PHE A 109 -6.73 -5.52 -2.50
CA PHE A 109 -6.88 -5.99 -1.13
C PHE A 109 -6.57 -7.47 -1.09
N ILE A 110 -5.48 -7.82 -0.41
CA ILE A 110 -4.88 -9.16 -0.40
C ILE A 110 -5.04 -9.75 1.00
N PHE A 111 -5.65 -10.93 1.08
CA PHE A 111 -5.92 -11.65 2.32
C PHE A 111 -5.06 -12.90 2.37
N TYR A 112 -4.16 -12.95 3.35
CA TYR A 112 -3.20 -14.04 3.53
C TYR A 112 -3.73 -15.11 4.48
N GLN A 113 -3.27 -16.34 4.29
CA GLN A 113 -3.57 -17.48 5.17
C GLN A 113 -3.12 -17.27 6.64
N THR A 114 -2.22 -16.31 6.89
CA THR A 114 -1.76 -15.93 8.24
C THR A 114 -2.73 -15.03 8.98
N GLY A 115 -3.81 -14.57 8.32
CA GLY A 115 -4.69 -13.53 8.83
C GLY A 115 -4.20 -12.11 8.55
N ALA A 116 -3.03 -11.95 7.90
CA ALA A 116 -2.57 -10.64 7.46
C ALA A 116 -3.42 -10.12 6.29
N VAL A 117 -3.63 -8.80 6.26
CA VAL A 117 -4.29 -8.09 5.16
C VAL A 117 -3.32 -7.05 4.61
N GLU A 118 -3.14 -7.03 3.30
CA GLU A 118 -2.35 -6.03 2.58
C GLU A 118 -3.26 -5.22 1.66
N ALA A 119 -3.18 -3.90 1.78
CA ALA A 119 -3.76 -2.96 0.82
C ALA A 119 -2.64 -2.38 -0.03
N LYS A 120 -2.76 -2.49 -1.35
CA LYS A 120 -1.71 -2.11 -2.28
C LYS A 120 -2.26 -1.31 -3.44
N VAL A 121 -1.49 -0.31 -3.88
CA VAL A 121 -1.82 0.47 -5.07
C VAL A 121 -0.65 0.43 -6.03
N HIS A 122 -0.94 0.12 -7.28
CA HIS A 122 -0.01 0.23 -8.38
C HIS A 122 -0.49 1.29 -9.35
N ALA A 123 0.37 2.26 -9.67
CA ALA A 123 0.10 3.23 -10.73
C ALA A 123 0.74 2.72 -12.04
N THR A 124 -0.05 2.67 -13.10
CA THR A 124 0.36 2.41 -14.48
C THR A 124 -0.38 3.38 -15.41
N GLY A 125 -0.40 3.11 -16.71
CA GLY A 125 -1.01 3.95 -17.73
C GLY A 125 0.01 4.88 -18.38
N TYR A 126 -0.45 6.07 -18.77
CA TYR A 126 0.38 7.08 -19.41
C TYR A 126 0.87 8.13 -18.40
N ILE A 127 2.04 8.70 -18.65
CA ILE A 127 2.48 9.90 -17.92
C ILE A 127 1.77 11.13 -18.47
N SER A 128 1.40 12.05 -17.57
CA SER A 128 1.02 13.40 -17.96
C SER A 128 2.27 14.19 -18.34
N SER A 129 2.24 14.86 -19.48
CA SER A 129 3.42 15.51 -20.09
C SER A 129 3.16 16.97 -20.44
N SER A 130 4.25 17.71 -20.64
CA SER A 130 4.23 19.09 -21.13
C SER A 130 5.19 19.26 -22.30
N TYR A 131 4.95 20.27 -23.14
CA TYR A 131 5.87 20.63 -24.21
C TYR A 131 7.25 21.03 -23.63
N LEU A 132 8.32 20.54 -24.25
CA LEU A 132 9.68 20.84 -23.83
C LEU A 132 10.05 22.28 -24.21
N VAL A 133 10.22 23.14 -23.21
CA VAL A 133 10.77 24.50 -23.36
C VAL A 133 12.11 24.63 -22.65
N ASP A 134 12.88 25.67 -22.98
CA ASP A 134 14.16 25.95 -22.32
C ASP A 134 14.02 26.01 -20.80
N GLY A 135 14.90 25.30 -20.09
CA GLY A 135 14.89 25.18 -18.63
C GLY A 135 13.97 24.09 -18.05
N SER A 136 13.15 23.42 -18.88
CA SER A 136 12.21 22.38 -18.43
C SER A 136 12.86 21.17 -17.75
N GLN A 137 14.10 20.84 -18.11
CA GLN A 137 14.81 19.67 -17.58
C GLN A 137 15.10 19.74 -16.07
N LYS A 138 14.88 20.89 -15.42
CA LYS A 138 14.90 20.99 -13.95
C LYS A 138 13.67 20.35 -13.28
N TYR A 139 12.60 20.10 -14.06
CA TYR A 139 11.30 19.62 -13.57
C TYR A 139 10.87 18.30 -14.21
N GLY A 140 11.81 17.55 -14.79
CA GLY A 140 11.51 16.31 -15.49
C GLY A 140 12.58 15.94 -16.50
N HIS A 141 12.30 14.91 -17.29
CA HIS A 141 13.19 14.44 -18.35
C HIS A 141 12.49 14.49 -19.71
N GLN A 142 13.24 14.73 -20.78
CA GLN A 142 12.70 14.58 -22.12
C GLN A 142 12.46 13.09 -22.39
N VAL A 143 11.23 12.74 -22.78
CA VAL A 143 10.79 11.35 -23.00
C VAL A 143 10.48 11.05 -24.46
N ALA A 144 10.27 12.09 -25.26
CA ALA A 144 10.14 12.02 -26.72
C ALA A 144 10.54 13.38 -27.33
N GLU A 145 10.57 13.47 -28.66
CA GLU A 145 10.81 14.75 -29.35
C GLU A 145 9.81 15.81 -28.88
N ASN A 146 10.32 16.92 -28.34
CA ASN A 146 9.53 18.02 -27.78
C ASN A 146 8.59 17.67 -26.60
N VAL A 147 8.76 16.51 -25.96
CA VAL A 147 7.92 16.07 -24.83
C VAL A 147 8.74 15.92 -23.55
N LEU A 148 8.33 16.64 -22.51
CA LEU A 148 8.86 16.49 -21.15
C LEU A 148 7.94 15.60 -20.31
N GLY A 149 8.50 14.55 -19.71
CA GLY A 149 7.88 13.82 -18.61
C GLY A 149 8.07 14.57 -17.30
N ASN A 150 7.00 15.15 -16.77
CA ASN A 150 7.02 16.01 -15.59
C ASN A 150 7.26 15.22 -14.30
N ILE A 151 8.09 15.75 -13.41
CA ILE A 151 8.21 15.25 -12.04
C ILE A 151 6.89 15.44 -11.29
N HIS A 152 6.49 14.45 -10.51
CA HIS A 152 5.30 14.52 -9.67
C HIS A 152 5.39 13.53 -8.50
N THR A 153 4.45 13.68 -7.57
CA THR A 153 4.26 12.79 -6.42
C THR A 153 2.98 11.98 -6.56
N HIS A 154 2.89 10.86 -5.85
CA HIS A 154 1.64 10.13 -5.63
C HIS A 154 1.43 9.93 -4.13
N PHE A 155 0.39 10.55 -3.58
CA PHE A 155 -0.04 10.35 -2.19
C PHE A 155 -1.40 9.68 -2.17
N ILE A 156 -1.48 8.50 -1.57
CA ILE A 156 -2.70 7.74 -1.40
C ILE A 156 -3.03 7.70 0.09
N ASN A 157 -4.31 7.84 0.45
CA ASN A 157 -4.78 7.74 1.82
C ASN A 157 -5.79 6.60 1.95
N PHE A 158 -5.65 5.81 3.01
CA PHE A 158 -6.56 4.73 3.38
C PHE A 158 -7.15 5.02 4.76
N LYS A 159 -8.43 4.70 4.94
CA LYS A 159 -9.04 4.54 6.27
C LYS A 159 -8.89 3.08 6.68
N VAL A 160 -8.34 2.83 7.87
CA VAL A 160 -8.25 1.51 8.48
C VAL A 160 -8.95 1.58 9.83
N ASP A 161 -10.13 0.95 9.91
CA ASP A 161 -11.01 0.97 11.10
C ASP A 161 -10.93 -0.42 11.74
N LEU A 162 -10.12 -0.55 12.81
CA LEU A 162 -9.81 -1.84 13.43
C LEU A 162 -10.53 -1.98 14.77
N ASP A 163 -11.39 -2.98 14.86
CA ASP A 163 -12.05 -3.40 16.11
C ASP A 163 -11.38 -4.67 16.66
N VAL A 164 -10.21 -4.53 17.30
CA VAL A 164 -9.47 -5.68 17.83
C VAL A 164 -10.14 -6.20 19.08
N LEU A 165 -10.90 -7.29 18.93
CA LEU A 165 -11.73 -7.88 20.00
C LEU A 165 -12.80 -6.90 20.52
N GLY A 166 -13.24 -5.94 19.69
CA GLY A 166 -14.26 -4.94 20.02
C GLY A 166 -13.81 -3.50 19.69
N GLU A 167 -14.68 -2.53 19.95
CA GLU A 167 -14.47 -1.11 19.57
C GLU A 167 -13.50 -0.36 20.51
N ARG A 168 -13.34 -0.83 21.75
CA ARG A 168 -12.48 -0.16 22.75
C ARG A 168 -11.03 -0.63 22.60
N ASN A 169 -10.25 0.17 21.89
CA ASN A 169 -8.86 -0.12 21.54
C ASN A 169 -7.91 0.95 22.08
N VAL A 170 -6.67 0.56 22.40
CA VAL A 170 -5.57 1.48 22.70
C VAL A 170 -4.48 1.45 21.64
N PHE A 171 -3.73 2.54 21.50
CA PHE A 171 -2.64 2.65 20.53
C PHE A 171 -1.29 2.40 21.21
N GLN A 172 -0.68 1.23 20.98
CA GLN A 172 0.61 0.87 21.57
C GLN A 172 1.69 0.71 20.49
N THR A 173 2.88 1.27 20.75
CA THR A 173 4.05 1.11 19.90
C THR A 173 5.11 0.27 20.61
N LYS A 174 5.85 -0.55 19.84
CA LYS A 174 7.00 -1.32 20.37
C LYS A 174 8.26 -1.06 19.57
N ASP A 175 9.38 -1.03 20.25
CA ASP A 175 10.71 -0.89 19.67
C ASP A 175 11.73 -1.68 20.50
N MET A 176 13.01 -1.55 20.18
CA MET A 176 14.10 -2.16 20.92
C MET A 176 15.24 -1.16 21.10
N GLU A 177 15.84 -1.19 22.27
CA GLU A 177 17.09 -0.48 22.56
C GLU A 177 18.13 -1.45 23.11
N TYR A 178 19.41 -1.08 23.06
CA TYR A 178 20.47 -1.84 23.71
C TYR A 178 20.76 -1.20 25.07
N VAL A 179 20.65 -1.98 26.13
CA VAL A 179 20.98 -1.57 27.49
C VAL A 179 22.23 -2.29 27.98
N ASN A 180 23.06 -1.57 28.72
CA ASN A 180 24.23 -2.15 29.35
C ASN A 180 23.81 -2.80 30.68
N VAL A 181 23.87 -4.13 30.76
CA VAL A 181 23.44 -4.89 31.95
C VAL A 181 24.60 -5.69 32.51
N SER A 182 24.67 -5.78 33.85
CA SER A 182 25.62 -6.67 34.51
C SER A 182 25.19 -8.12 34.32
N LEU A 183 26.16 -9.01 34.09
CA LEU A 183 25.87 -10.43 33.93
C LEU A 183 25.46 -11.03 35.28
N PRO A 184 24.27 -11.67 35.40
CA PRO A 184 23.80 -12.23 36.67
C PRO A 184 24.76 -13.26 37.29
N TRP A 185 25.52 -13.97 36.45
CA TRP A 185 26.50 -14.98 36.87
C TRP A 185 27.93 -14.44 36.98
N LYS A 186 28.17 -13.16 36.67
CA LYS A 186 29.49 -12.53 36.71
C LYS A 186 29.35 -11.00 36.84
N THR A 187 29.10 -10.54 38.05
CA THR A 187 28.66 -9.16 38.34
C THR A 187 29.67 -8.07 38.03
N ASP A 188 30.95 -8.41 37.83
CA ASP A 188 32.02 -7.52 37.37
C ASP A 188 32.08 -7.38 35.82
N HIS A 189 31.22 -8.11 35.09
CA HIS A 189 31.15 -8.08 33.63
C HIS A 189 29.80 -7.54 33.17
N TYR A 190 29.81 -6.88 32.01
CA TYR A 190 28.65 -6.26 31.41
C TYR A 190 28.49 -6.67 29.95
N ALA A 191 27.25 -6.66 29.47
CA ALA A 191 26.92 -6.88 28.07
C ALA A 191 25.85 -5.90 27.60
N MET A 192 25.94 -5.51 26.34
CA MET A 192 24.86 -4.80 25.66
C MET A 192 23.79 -5.80 25.25
N VAL A 193 22.63 -5.73 25.90
CA VAL A 193 21.51 -6.65 25.68
C VAL A 193 20.35 -5.90 25.03
N PRO A 194 19.74 -6.43 23.95
CA PRO A 194 18.54 -5.84 23.39
C PRO A 194 17.37 -5.96 24.37
N GLN A 195 16.69 -4.84 24.61
CA GLN A 195 15.52 -4.75 25.49
C GLN A 195 14.32 -4.22 24.70
N LEU A 196 13.15 -4.80 24.96
CA LEU A 196 11.86 -4.35 24.42
C LEU A 196 11.46 -3.03 25.07
N VAL A 197 11.08 -2.05 24.26
CA VAL A 197 10.52 -0.78 24.70
C VAL A 197 9.07 -0.72 24.25
N GLU A 198 8.15 -0.48 25.17
CA GLU A 198 6.71 -0.35 24.88
C GLU A 198 6.21 1.02 25.31
N LYS A 199 5.42 1.67 24.45
CA LYS A 199 4.81 2.97 24.76
C LYS A 199 3.37 3.02 24.27
N GLN A 200 2.44 3.22 25.20
CA GLN A 200 1.05 3.56 24.88
C GLN A 200 0.94 5.06 24.59
N LEU A 201 0.34 5.40 23.44
CA LEU A 201 0.04 6.78 23.06
C LEU A 201 -1.37 7.13 23.56
N LYS A 202 -1.48 8.26 24.25
CA LYS A 202 -2.71 8.62 24.99
C LYS A 202 -3.59 9.60 24.24
N THR A 203 -3.05 10.26 23.22
CA THR A 203 -3.76 11.29 22.45
C THR A 203 -3.58 11.08 20.96
N GLU A 204 -4.52 11.58 20.16
CA GLU A 204 -4.44 11.55 18.71
C GLU A 204 -3.21 12.29 18.17
N GLN A 205 -2.80 13.37 18.84
CA GLN A 205 -1.62 14.14 18.44
C GLN A 205 -0.33 13.34 18.62
N GLU A 206 -0.21 12.55 19.68
CA GLU A 206 0.92 11.64 19.86
C GLU A 206 0.93 10.54 18.79
N ALA A 207 -0.25 10.06 18.39
CA ALA A 207 -0.42 9.03 17.36
C ALA A 207 -0.25 9.55 15.91
N ALA A 208 -0.21 10.87 15.70
CA ALA A 208 -0.01 11.50 14.40
C ALA A 208 1.48 11.51 13.99
N LEU A 209 1.97 10.35 13.54
CA LEU A 209 3.36 10.17 13.10
C LEU A 209 3.61 10.86 11.74
N ARG A 210 4.61 11.76 11.68
CA ARG A 210 4.89 12.57 10.48
C ARG A 210 5.72 11.81 9.46
N TYR A 211 5.41 12.00 8.18
CA TYR A 211 6.23 11.52 7.06
C TYR A 211 7.69 11.97 7.19
N GLY A 212 8.62 11.06 6.93
CA GLY A 212 10.07 11.31 7.00
C GLY A 212 10.66 11.38 8.41
N THR A 213 9.89 11.09 9.46
CA THR A 213 10.40 10.99 10.83
C THR A 213 10.66 9.54 11.24
N LYS A 214 11.49 9.33 12.26
CA LYS A 214 11.72 7.99 12.81
C LYS A 214 10.42 7.48 13.44
N THR A 215 9.90 6.39 12.92
CA THR A 215 8.73 5.70 13.48
C THR A 215 9.16 4.45 14.26
N PRO A 216 8.37 4.01 15.25
CA PRO A 216 8.62 2.75 15.94
C PRO A 216 8.64 1.57 14.97
N ARG A 217 9.56 0.62 15.17
CA ARG A 217 9.71 -0.55 14.28
C ARG A 217 8.52 -1.48 14.27
N TYR A 218 7.85 -1.63 15.41
CA TYR A 218 6.54 -2.30 15.48
C TYR A 218 5.49 -1.20 15.55
N PRO A 219 4.94 -0.82 14.38
CA PRO A 219 3.91 0.20 14.30
C PRO A 219 2.66 -0.24 15.08
N PRO A 220 1.71 0.68 15.24
CA PRO A 220 0.65 0.57 16.23
C PRO A 220 -0.19 -0.67 15.99
N HIS A 221 -0.46 -1.40 17.08
CA HIS A 221 -1.46 -2.45 17.10
C HIS A 221 -2.45 -2.09 18.21
N CYS A 222 -3.72 -2.26 17.89
CA CYS A 222 -4.81 -2.07 18.81
C CYS A 222 -4.85 -3.26 19.78
N GLN A 223 -4.87 -2.98 21.08
CA GLN A 223 -5.14 -3.95 22.14
C GLN A 223 -6.35 -3.48 22.95
N GLN A 224 -7.04 -4.41 23.62
CA GLN A 224 -8.00 -4.06 24.68
C GLN A 224 -7.29 -3.43 25.88
#